data_AF-A0A949ZSM6-F1
#
_entry.id   AF-A0A949ZSM6-F1
#
_cell.length_a   1.000
_cell.length_b   1.000
_cell.length_c   1.000
_cell.angle_alpha   90.00
_cell.angle_beta   90.00
_cell.angle_gamma   90.00
#
_symmetry.space_group_name_H-M   'P 1'
#
loop_
_entity.id
_entity.type
_entity.pdbx_description
1 polymer ?
#
loop_
_entity_poly.entity_id
_entity_poly.type
_entity_poly.pdbx_seq_one_letter_code
_entity_poly.pdbx_strand_id
1 'polypeptide(L)'
;MTRRIAFALVLAAAVAFAAGLYTRRAHHAPPRPRYVLINETNQHDFDLALRMSLKLAEDKARIENALVLLPALPADKTIEELAADLFSKYRIGQREGGRGLLYLYAARENVMKIEVSYALEAAIPDIVCRQLEEAAKTYMLSEVPQDFLSELIITTNLRGMGSVSDTGTAARPKWLSDEFLSGGAGALVGGYGKSLSEYERAIKRLPAADWTAFAASRQAAETLQRYLLSLQLGIGDPRLPLLTDGSRIFRAIVPRDGAQQQRIFQYLNASTPLRLVYSGDLALAVPKAGGSNLPIVLRRGTDHLWYVDEPKAWTYFHRFENSVNFTVKYADNPFVSQLRELALPGIEQTIYGSHVATPALPQYPFDLGKRVEELQVQAAEHPRDPVVRAALGDLYLFEMNWITQAIGWYEQARALAPGDLTYRWRLMDLYLNASQAEKCLAELKFLADRSPQDIATRNWYVAYKEAYDSTL
;
A
#
# COMPACT_ATOMS: atom_id res chain seq x y z
N MET A 1 -36.05 54.04 -50.66
CA MET A 1 -35.61 52.64 -50.89
C MET A 1 -34.50 52.22 -49.91
N THR A 2 -33.37 52.95 -49.88
CA THR A 2 -32.17 52.71 -49.04
C THR A 2 -32.38 52.17 -47.61
N ARG A 3 -33.22 52.80 -46.77
CA ARG A 3 -33.39 52.40 -45.35
C ARG A 3 -33.81 50.92 -45.14
N ARG A 4 -34.57 50.31 -46.05
CA ARG A 4 -34.98 48.89 -45.91
C ARG A 4 -33.81 47.92 -46.19
N ILE A 5 -32.92 48.27 -47.13
CA ILE A 5 -31.75 47.46 -47.48
C ILE A 5 -30.74 47.46 -46.32
N ALA A 6 -30.49 48.62 -45.71
CA ALA A 6 -29.63 48.73 -44.53
C ALA A 6 -30.12 47.87 -43.36
N PHE A 7 -31.43 47.86 -43.08
CA PHE A 7 -31.99 47.06 -41.99
C PHE A 7 -31.87 45.55 -42.25
N ALA A 8 -32.08 45.10 -43.50
CA ALA A 8 -31.91 43.71 -43.89
C ALA A 8 -30.45 43.23 -43.74
N LEU A 9 -29.48 44.07 -44.12
CA LEU A 9 -28.04 43.77 -43.98
C LEU A 9 -27.61 43.66 -42.51
N VAL A 10 -28.09 44.56 -41.64
CA VAL A 10 -27.83 44.50 -40.18
C VAL A 10 -28.43 43.23 -39.57
N LEU A 11 -29.66 42.86 -39.96
CA LEU A 11 -30.30 41.64 -39.47
C LEU A 11 -29.57 40.36 -39.93
N ALA A 12 -29.14 40.32 -41.20
CA ALA A 12 -28.35 39.20 -41.72
C ALA A 12 -26.99 39.07 -41.01
N ALA A 13 -26.30 40.18 -40.75
CA ALA A 13 -25.06 40.19 -39.98
C ALA A 13 -25.25 39.72 -38.54
N ALA A 14 -26.34 40.13 -37.88
CA ALA A 14 -26.69 39.69 -36.52
C ALA A 14 -26.98 38.18 -36.46
N VAL A 15 -27.72 37.64 -37.44
CA VAL A 15 -28.00 36.19 -37.53
C VAL A 15 -26.72 35.39 -37.82
N ALA A 16 -25.85 35.87 -38.72
CA ALA A 16 -24.56 35.22 -38.99
C ALA A 16 -23.63 35.24 -37.76
N PHE A 17 -23.61 36.33 -37.00
CA PHE A 17 -22.85 36.44 -35.76
C PHE A 17 -23.40 35.53 -34.65
N ALA A 18 -24.72 35.45 -34.50
CA ALA A 18 -25.37 34.52 -33.58
C ALA A 18 -25.09 33.05 -33.93
N ALA A 19 -25.14 32.70 -35.23
CA ALA A 19 -24.79 31.37 -35.71
C ALA A 19 -23.30 31.03 -35.44
N GLY A 20 -22.38 31.99 -35.68
CA GLY A 20 -20.96 31.83 -35.38
C GLY A 20 -20.63 31.71 -33.88
N LEU A 21 -21.44 32.31 -33.01
CA LEU A 21 -21.36 32.10 -31.56
C LEU A 21 -21.94 30.74 -31.13
N TYR A 22 -22.98 30.26 -31.80
CA TYR A 22 -23.58 28.95 -31.53
C TYR A 22 -22.66 27.81 -31.95
N THR A 23 -22.03 27.90 -33.14
CA THR A 23 -21.04 26.91 -33.59
C THR A 23 -19.77 26.94 -32.75
N ARG A 24 -19.34 28.10 -32.22
CA ARG A 24 -18.25 28.18 -31.21
C ARG A 24 -18.60 27.61 -29.83
N ARG A 25 -19.87 27.34 -29.53
CA ARG A 25 -20.31 26.63 -28.32
C ARG A 25 -20.55 25.13 -28.53
N ALA A 26 -20.55 24.65 -29.77
CA ALA A 26 -20.60 23.23 -30.09
C ALA A 26 -19.18 22.66 -30.25
N HIS A 27 -18.96 21.43 -29.79
CA HIS A 27 -17.71 20.67 -29.94
C HIS A 27 -16.43 21.24 -29.29
N HIS A 28 -16.56 21.92 -28.15
CA HIS A 28 -15.68 21.53 -27.04
C HIS A 28 -16.28 20.28 -26.40
N ALA A 29 -15.78 19.11 -26.82
CA ALA A 29 -15.91 17.91 -26.00
C ALA A 29 -15.28 18.23 -24.62
N PRO A 30 -15.83 17.71 -23.50
CA PRO A 30 -15.23 17.94 -22.19
C PRO A 30 -13.76 17.48 -22.23
N PRO A 31 -12.83 18.26 -21.63
CA PRO A 31 -11.42 17.89 -21.64
C PRO A 31 -11.29 16.47 -21.08
N ARG A 32 -10.71 15.56 -21.86
CA ARG A 32 -10.57 14.15 -21.46
C ARG A 32 -9.87 14.11 -20.10
N PRO A 33 -10.45 13.45 -19.07
CA PRO A 33 -9.89 13.44 -17.72
C PRO A 33 -8.45 12.96 -17.76
N ARG A 34 -7.63 13.45 -16.80
CA ARG A 34 -6.18 13.28 -16.81
C ARG A 34 -5.82 11.80 -16.96
N TYR A 35 -6.10 11.00 -15.95
CA TYR A 35 -6.09 9.54 -15.99
C TYR A 35 -7.52 9.00 -16.20
N VAL A 36 -7.64 7.69 -16.44
CA VAL A 36 -8.92 6.97 -16.39
C VAL A 36 -8.95 6.09 -15.14
N LEU A 37 -9.97 6.23 -14.30
CA LEU A 37 -10.32 5.25 -13.28
C LEU A 37 -11.74 4.76 -13.52
N ILE A 38 -11.90 3.45 -13.66
CA ILE A 38 -13.18 2.74 -13.72
C ILE A 38 -13.14 1.67 -12.64
N ASN A 39 -14.08 1.73 -11.71
CA ASN A 39 -14.28 0.73 -10.68
C ASN A 39 -15.75 0.30 -10.76
N GLU A 40 -15.99 -0.93 -11.21
CA GLU A 40 -17.30 -1.57 -11.29
C GLU A 40 -17.47 -2.63 -10.18
N THR A 41 -16.52 -2.72 -9.25
CA THR A 41 -16.63 -3.54 -8.04
C THR A 41 -17.47 -2.82 -6.98
N ASN A 42 -17.88 -3.53 -5.93
CA ASN A 42 -18.62 -2.93 -4.81
C ASN A 42 -17.74 -2.13 -3.82
N GLN A 43 -16.42 -2.02 -4.06
CA GLN A 43 -15.46 -1.48 -3.08
C GLN A 43 -14.81 -0.17 -3.57
N HIS A 44 -15.27 0.96 -3.04
CA HIS A 44 -14.85 2.30 -3.46
C HIS A 44 -14.02 3.09 -2.44
N ASP A 45 -13.83 2.59 -1.20
CA ASP A 45 -13.12 3.29 -0.09
C ASP A 45 -11.71 3.78 -0.43
N PHE A 46 -11.14 3.26 -1.53
CA PHE A 46 -9.78 3.48 -1.98
C PHE A 46 -9.68 4.26 -3.30
N ASP A 47 -10.81 4.58 -3.95
CA ASP A 47 -10.83 5.26 -5.26
C ASP A 47 -10.03 6.57 -5.23
N LEU A 48 -10.07 7.32 -4.11
CA LEU A 48 -9.29 8.55 -3.95
C LEU A 48 -7.77 8.30 -3.91
N ALA A 49 -7.31 7.22 -3.27
CA ALA A 49 -5.90 6.82 -3.29
C ALA A 49 -5.45 6.43 -4.71
N LEU A 50 -6.27 5.62 -5.39
CA LEU A 50 -6.00 5.18 -6.77
C LEU A 50 -5.94 6.36 -7.75
N ARG A 51 -6.85 7.34 -7.62
CA ARG A 51 -6.83 8.61 -8.38
C ARG A 51 -5.54 9.39 -8.17
N MET A 52 -5.05 9.49 -6.93
CA MET A 52 -3.79 10.18 -6.62
C MET A 52 -2.60 9.42 -7.22
N SER A 53 -2.52 8.10 -7.04
CA SER A 53 -1.45 7.29 -7.63
C SER A 53 -1.42 7.43 -9.16
N LEU A 54 -2.57 7.36 -9.83
CA LEU A 54 -2.70 7.59 -11.27
C LEU A 54 -2.19 8.98 -11.66
N LYS A 55 -2.62 10.03 -10.96
CA LYS A 55 -2.16 11.40 -11.20
C LYS A 55 -0.64 11.53 -11.05
N LEU A 56 -0.09 11.13 -9.91
CA LEU A 56 1.35 11.26 -9.62
C LEU A 56 2.19 10.49 -10.65
N ALA A 57 1.68 9.36 -11.14
CA ALA A 57 2.28 8.59 -12.22
C ALA A 57 2.27 9.33 -13.57
N GLU A 58 1.12 9.88 -14.01
CA GLU A 58 1.06 10.66 -15.26
C GLU A 58 1.96 11.90 -15.19
N ASP A 59 1.85 12.66 -14.08
CA ASP A 59 2.54 13.93 -13.85
C ASP A 59 4.06 13.78 -13.89
N LYS A 60 4.56 12.69 -13.30
CA LYS A 60 6.00 12.40 -13.21
C LYS A 60 6.54 11.70 -14.45
N ALA A 61 5.76 10.82 -15.09
CA ALA A 61 6.25 9.96 -16.16
C ALA A 61 5.94 10.41 -17.59
N ARG A 62 4.95 11.31 -17.78
CA ARG A 62 4.43 11.70 -19.10
C ARG A 62 3.89 10.50 -19.88
N ILE A 63 3.10 9.68 -19.21
CA ILE A 63 2.47 8.45 -19.71
C ILE A 63 0.99 8.53 -19.33
N GLU A 64 0.09 8.24 -20.26
CA GLU A 64 -1.33 8.13 -19.92
C GLU A 64 -1.63 6.80 -19.22
N ASN A 65 -2.43 6.84 -18.16
CA ASN A 65 -2.74 5.68 -17.34
C ASN A 65 -4.27 5.45 -17.25
N ALA A 66 -4.67 4.19 -17.36
CA ALA A 66 -6.01 3.73 -17.03
C ALA A 66 -5.95 2.61 -15.99
N LEU A 67 -6.81 2.67 -14.96
CA LEU A 67 -7.13 1.55 -14.09
C LEU A 67 -8.59 1.16 -14.30
N VAL A 68 -8.83 -0.13 -14.53
CA VAL A 68 -10.16 -0.73 -14.71
C VAL A 68 -10.29 -1.94 -13.79
N LEU A 69 -11.13 -1.82 -12.77
CA LEU A 69 -11.45 -2.87 -11.80
C LEU A 69 -12.86 -3.39 -12.07
N LEU A 70 -12.98 -4.67 -12.43
CA LEU A 70 -14.25 -5.31 -12.76
C LEU A 70 -14.61 -6.39 -11.73
N PRO A 71 -15.90 -6.61 -11.42
CA PRO A 71 -16.32 -7.70 -10.56
C PRO A 71 -16.16 -9.08 -11.26
N ALA A 72 -16.03 -9.07 -12.58
CA ALA A 72 -16.04 -10.24 -13.44
C ALA A 72 -15.56 -9.89 -14.86
N LEU A 73 -14.95 -10.82 -15.58
CA LEU A 73 -14.86 -10.73 -17.04
C LEU A 73 -16.26 -10.90 -17.70
N PRO A 74 -16.49 -10.24 -18.86
CA PRO A 74 -17.57 -10.59 -19.79
C PRO A 74 -17.49 -12.07 -20.19
N ALA A 75 -18.64 -12.70 -20.41
CA ALA A 75 -18.70 -14.14 -20.71
C ALA A 75 -18.19 -14.52 -22.11
N ASP A 76 -18.00 -13.52 -22.98
CA ASP A 76 -17.66 -13.65 -24.40
C ASP A 76 -16.23 -13.20 -24.75
N LYS A 77 -15.39 -12.84 -23.76
CA LYS A 77 -14.05 -12.25 -23.99
C LYS A 77 -12.98 -12.78 -23.05
N THR A 78 -11.75 -12.90 -23.54
CA THR A 78 -10.57 -13.02 -22.68
C THR A 78 -10.19 -11.66 -22.08
N ILE A 79 -9.28 -11.66 -21.10
CA ILE A 79 -8.80 -10.41 -20.50
C ILE A 79 -7.93 -9.60 -21.47
N GLU A 80 -7.23 -10.26 -22.40
CA GLU A 80 -6.42 -9.65 -23.46
C GLU A 80 -7.31 -8.93 -24.50
N GLU A 81 -8.36 -9.60 -24.98
CA GLU A 81 -9.34 -9.01 -25.91
C GLU A 81 -10.02 -7.79 -25.29
N LEU A 82 -10.43 -7.90 -24.02
CA LEU A 82 -11.01 -6.80 -23.28
C LEU A 82 -10.00 -5.66 -23.04
N ALA A 83 -8.73 -5.96 -22.75
CA ALA A 83 -7.70 -4.95 -22.58
C ALA A 83 -7.47 -4.16 -23.88
N ALA A 84 -7.36 -4.82 -25.04
CA ALA A 84 -7.18 -4.16 -26.33
C ALA A 84 -8.38 -3.28 -26.72
N ASP A 85 -9.61 -3.76 -26.46
CA ASP A 85 -10.85 -2.99 -26.64
C ASP A 85 -10.86 -1.72 -25.76
N LEU A 86 -10.54 -1.86 -24.47
CA LEU A 86 -10.52 -0.75 -23.51
C LEU A 86 -9.43 0.27 -23.85
N PHE A 87 -8.24 -0.19 -24.24
CA PHE A 87 -7.11 0.66 -24.67
C PHE A 87 -7.49 1.51 -25.88
N SER A 88 -8.15 0.89 -26.86
CA SER A 88 -8.65 1.53 -28.08
C SER A 88 -9.81 2.50 -27.78
N LYS A 89 -10.81 2.06 -27.01
CA LYS A 89 -12.00 2.83 -26.60
C LYS A 89 -11.63 4.12 -25.88
N TYR A 90 -10.70 4.05 -24.92
CA TYR A 90 -10.26 5.21 -24.16
C TYR A 90 -9.11 5.98 -24.81
N ARG A 91 -8.56 5.48 -25.92
CA ARG A 91 -7.46 6.11 -26.71
C ARG A 91 -6.24 6.42 -25.85
N ILE A 92 -5.81 5.42 -25.08
CA ILE A 92 -4.73 5.56 -24.10
C ILE A 92 -3.41 5.85 -24.83
N GLY A 93 -2.67 6.82 -24.30
CA GLY A 93 -1.43 7.37 -24.86
C GLY A 93 -1.61 8.58 -25.78
N GLN A 94 -2.83 8.96 -26.18
CA GLN A 94 -3.06 9.92 -27.28
C GLN A 94 -2.45 11.32 -27.05
N ARG A 95 -2.44 11.86 -25.83
CA ARG A 95 -1.89 13.20 -25.52
C ARG A 95 -0.37 13.16 -25.27
N GLU A 96 0.16 12.00 -24.88
CA GLU A 96 1.56 11.80 -24.47
C GLU A 96 2.38 11.05 -25.55
N GLY A 97 2.20 11.43 -26.82
CA GLY A 97 2.99 10.89 -27.93
C GLY A 97 2.81 9.40 -28.20
N GLY A 98 1.68 8.81 -27.78
CA GLY A 98 1.40 7.38 -27.87
C GLY A 98 1.81 6.58 -26.64
N ARG A 99 2.41 7.18 -25.60
CA ARG A 99 2.86 6.49 -24.38
C ARG A 99 1.68 6.24 -23.43
N GLY A 100 1.20 5.01 -23.37
CA GLY A 100 -0.01 4.63 -22.63
C GLY A 100 0.09 3.28 -21.91
N LEU A 101 -0.53 3.19 -20.74
CA LEU A 101 -0.63 1.99 -19.91
C LEU A 101 -2.07 1.76 -19.45
N LEU A 102 -2.52 0.51 -19.51
CA LEU A 102 -3.78 0.05 -18.93
C LEU A 102 -3.52 -1.05 -17.90
N TYR A 103 -4.12 -0.88 -16.73
CA TYR A 103 -4.22 -1.86 -15.67
C TYR A 103 -5.66 -2.38 -15.64
N LEU A 104 -5.87 -3.64 -16.01
CA LEU A 104 -7.17 -4.31 -16.02
C LEU A 104 -7.16 -5.46 -15.02
N TYR A 105 -8.15 -5.51 -14.14
CA TYR A 105 -8.31 -6.59 -13.15
C TYR A 105 -9.76 -7.08 -13.10
N ALA A 106 -9.93 -8.40 -13.00
CA ALA A 106 -11.24 -9.05 -12.90
C ALA A 106 -11.35 -9.90 -11.62
N ALA A 107 -12.32 -9.54 -10.77
CA ALA A 107 -12.38 -10.00 -9.39
C ALA A 107 -12.72 -11.49 -9.21
N ARG A 108 -13.71 -11.97 -9.96
CA ARG A 108 -14.19 -13.37 -9.90
C ARG A 108 -13.13 -14.35 -10.41
N GLU A 109 -12.36 -13.96 -11.41
CA GLU A 109 -11.30 -14.76 -12.02
C GLU A 109 -9.94 -14.64 -11.30
N ASN A 110 -9.75 -13.61 -10.47
CA ASN A 110 -8.46 -13.19 -9.90
C ASN A 110 -7.33 -13.12 -10.96
N VAL A 111 -7.61 -12.47 -12.10
CA VAL A 111 -6.62 -12.24 -13.17
C VAL A 111 -6.41 -10.76 -13.43
N MET A 112 -5.12 -10.41 -13.55
CA MET A 112 -4.62 -9.08 -13.85
C MET A 112 -4.01 -9.09 -15.25
N LYS A 113 -4.21 -8.00 -16.00
CA LYS A 113 -3.57 -7.73 -17.28
C LYS A 113 -3.00 -6.31 -17.28
N ILE A 114 -1.76 -6.18 -17.72
CA ILE A 114 -1.09 -4.93 -17.99
C ILE A 114 -0.92 -4.83 -19.51
N GLU A 115 -1.57 -3.84 -20.11
CA GLU A 115 -1.48 -3.56 -21.54
C GLU A 115 -0.66 -2.30 -21.77
N VAL A 116 0.28 -2.38 -22.71
CA VAL A 116 1.38 -1.42 -22.88
C VAL A 116 1.40 -0.93 -24.33
N SER A 117 1.43 0.38 -24.52
CA SER A 117 1.61 0.96 -25.86
C SER A 117 2.97 0.57 -26.46
N TYR A 118 3.02 0.39 -27.78
CA TYR A 118 4.25 0.22 -28.55
C TYR A 118 5.36 1.23 -28.20
N ALA A 119 5.00 2.49 -27.92
CA ALA A 119 5.92 3.55 -27.49
C ALA A 119 6.59 3.33 -26.11
N LEU A 120 6.30 2.23 -25.43
CA LEU A 120 6.80 1.87 -24.10
C LEU A 120 7.36 0.44 -23.99
N GLU A 121 7.15 -0.43 -24.98
CA GLU A 121 7.62 -1.84 -24.98
C GLU A 121 9.12 -1.98 -24.65
N ALA A 122 9.95 -1.09 -25.19
CA ALA A 122 11.40 -1.11 -24.98
C ALA A 122 11.82 -0.86 -23.50
N ALA A 123 10.98 -0.18 -22.71
CA ALA A 123 11.20 0.07 -21.28
C ALA A 123 10.37 -0.87 -20.38
N ILE A 124 9.26 -1.40 -20.91
CA ILE A 124 8.25 -2.20 -20.21
C ILE A 124 7.85 -3.39 -21.12
N PRO A 125 8.74 -4.37 -21.32
CA PRO A 125 8.46 -5.53 -22.18
C PRO A 125 7.58 -6.58 -21.47
N ASP A 126 6.97 -7.49 -22.23
CA ASP A 126 6.10 -8.60 -21.74
C ASP A 126 6.63 -9.38 -20.55
N ILE A 127 7.94 -9.56 -20.42
CA ILE A 127 8.54 -10.26 -19.28
C ILE A 127 8.39 -9.47 -17.97
N VAL A 128 8.37 -8.14 -18.05
CA VAL A 128 8.04 -7.25 -16.92
C VAL A 128 6.53 -7.27 -16.64
N CYS A 129 5.68 -7.23 -17.66
CA CYS A 129 4.23 -7.31 -17.47
C CYS A 129 3.83 -8.61 -16.78
N ARG A 130 4.27 -9.77 -17.29
CA ARG A 130 3.98 -11.08 -16.68
C ARG A 130 4.54 -11.22 -15.27
N GLN A 131 5.72 -10.67 -14.97
CA GLN A 131 6.23 -10.62 -13.60
C GLN A 131 5.31 -9.82 -12.65
N LEU A 132 4.60 -8.81 -13.17
CA LEU A 132 3.68 -7.97 -12.43
C LEU A 132 2.21 -8.47 -12.45
N GLU A 133 1.88 -9.38 -13.36
CA GLU A 133 0.58 -10.08 -13.43
C GLU A 133 0.58 -11.37 -12.58
N GLU A 134 1.66 -12.16 -12.58
CA GLU A 134 1.83 -13.26 -11.61
C GLU A 134 2.00 -12.73 -10.19
N ALA A 135 2.68 -11.57 -10.07
CA ALA A 135 2.70 -10.80 -8.85
C ALA A 135 1.33 -10.41 -8.34
N ALA A 136 0.40 -10.08 -9.24
CA ALA A 136 -0.96 -9.80 -8.87
C ALA A 136 -1.55 -11.03 -8.19
N LYS A 137 -1.82 -12.13 -8.90
CA LYS A 137 -2.60 -13.29 -8.42
C LYS A 137 -2.36 -13.71 -6.95
N THR A 138 -1.10 -13.89 -6.55
CA THR A 138 -0.76 -14.31 -5.17
C THR A 138 -0.93 -13.19 -4.17
N TYR A 139 -0.56 -11.98 -4.55
CA TYR A 139 -0.55 -10.89 -3.59
C TYR A 139 -1.89 -10.21 -3.53
N MET A 140 -2.67 -10.26 -4.60
CA MET A 140 -4.12 -10.42 -4.68
C MET A 140 -4.67 -11.58 -3.82
N LEU A 141 -3.92 -11.99 -2.77
CA LEU A 141 -4.33 -12.69 -1.57
C LEU A 141 -3.96 -11.96 -0.23
N SER A 142 -3.47 -10.70 -0.15
CA SER A 142 -3.14 -9.98 1.11
C SER A 142 -4.12 -8.89 1.61
N GLU A 143 -4.39 -8.80 2.92
CA GLU A 143 -5.47 -8.03 3.58
C GLU A 143 -5.58 -6.51 3.33
N VAL A 144 -4.56 -5.87 2.75
CA VAL A 144 -4.53 -4.43 2.41
C VAL A 144 -4.44 -4.23 0.89
N PRO A 145 -5.57 -4.37 0.14
CA PRO A 145 -5.56 -4.52 -1.31
C PRO A 145 -5.06 -3.39 -2.20
N GLN A 146 -5.74 -2.27 -2.07
CA GLN A 146 -5.63 -1.02 -2.80
C GLN A 146 -4.20 -0.54 -3.01
N ASP A 147 -3.34 -0.73 -2.02
CA ASP A 147 -1.96 -0.24 -2.03
C ASP A 147 -1.11 -0.98 -3.10
N PHE A 148 -1.56 -2.15 -3.56
CA PHE A 148 -1.01 -2.76 -4.78
C PHE A 148 -1.26 -1.93 -5.99
N LEU A 149 -2.51 -1.54 -6.21
CA LEU A 149 -2.88 -0.85 -7.42
C LEU A 149 -2.19 0.51 -7.40
N SER A 150 -1.99 1.14 -6.24
CA SER A 150 -1.06 2.27 -6.05
C SER A 150 0.40 1.96 -6.43
N GLU A 151 1.03 0.93 -5.87
CA GLU A 151 2.43 0.54 -6.17
C GLU A 151 2.60 0.21 -7.67
N LEU A 152 1.69 -0.62 -8.17
CA LEU A 152 1.37 -0.98 -9.56
C LEU A 152 0.82 0.19 -10.39
N ILE A 153 0.85 1.42 -9.90
CA ILE A 153 0.60 2.62 -10.70
C ILE A 153 1.76 3.62 -10.60
N ILE A 154 2.55 3.66 -9.53
CA ILE A 154 3.71 4.56 -9.43
C ILE A 154 4.93 4.09 -10.26
N THR A 155 5.35 2.82 -10.14
CA THR A 155 6.74 2.43 -10.43
C THR A 155 7.11 1.84 -11.83
N THR A 156 6.17 1.33 -12.63
CA THR A 156 6.31 1.02 -14.08
C THR A 156 6.27 2.32 -14.86
N ASN A 157 5.52 3.31 -14.39
CA ASN A 157 5.64 4.68 -14.87
C ASN A 157 7.08 5.20 -14.62
N LEU A 158 7.70 4.92 -13.46
CA LEU A 158 9.14 5.17 -13.28
C LEU A 158 10.06 4.31 -14.19
N ARG A 159 9.65 3.13 -14.65
CA ARG A 159 10.41 2.36 -15.68
C ARG A 159 10.27 3.00 -17.06
N GLY A 160 9.05 3.35 -17.45
CA GLY A 160 8.74 4.04 -18.71
C GLY A 160 9.40 5.42 -18.79
N MET A 161 9.62 6.12 -17.68
CA MET A 161 10.46 7.33 -17.62
C MET A 161 11.86 7.11 -18.21
N GLY A 162 12.46 5.93 -18.01
CA GLY A 162 13.78 5.58 -18.51
C GLY A 162 13.91 5.56 -20.04
N SER A 163 12.80 5.69 -20.78
CA SER A 163 12.84 5.95 -22.23
C SER A 163 13.25 7.40 -22.59
N VAL A 164 13.29 8.32 -21.61
CA VAL A 164 13.63 9.73 -21.79
C VAL A 164 15.09 9.98 -21.36
N SER A 165 16.00 9.39 -22.14
CA SER A 165 17.47 9.50 -22.05
C SER A 165 18.15 9.11 -20.73
N ASP A 166 19.10 8.17 -20.85
CA ASP A 166 20.08 7.72 -19.86
C ASP A 166 19.62 6.91 -18.63
N THR A 167 20.60 6.19 -18.06
CA THR A 167 20.38 5.00 -17.24
C THR A 167 20.02 5.30 -15.78
N GLY A 168 18.88 4.79 -15.31
CA GLY A 168 18.50 4.77 -13.89
C GLY A 168 17.53 3.63 -13.55
N THR A 169 17.89 2.78 -12.59
CA THR A 169 17.11 1.57 -12.25
C THR A 169 15.96 1.85 -11.27
N ALA A 170 14.72 1.58 -11.68
CA ALA A 170 13.51 1.63 -10.86
C ALA A 170 12.64 0.37 -10.99
N ALA A 171 11.81 0.04 -9.99
CA ALA A 171 11.16 -1.27 -9.87
C ALA A 171 9.79 -1.26 -9.15
N ARG A 172 8.93 -2.23 -9.51
CA ARG A 172 7.51 -2.38 -9.10
C ARG A 172 7.22 -3.48 -8.05
N PRO A 173 6.66 -3.06 -6.92
CA PRO A 173 5.27 -4.12 -5.50
C PRO A 173 3.94 -4.73 -5.97
N LYS A 174 3.19 -5.24 -4.97
CA LYS A 174 2.25 -6.41 -5.03
C LYS A 174 1.31 -6.50 -3.76
N TRP A 175 -0.05 -6.57 -3.81
CA TRP A 175 -1.07 -6.72 -2.68
C TRP A 175 -2.56 -7.14 -3.13
N LEU A 176 -3.54 -7.54 -2.24
CA LEU A 176 -5.05 -7.83 -2.40
C LEU A 176 -6.03 -8.65 -1.44
N SER A 177 -6.07 -9.99 -1.21
CA SER A 177 -7.15 -10.69 -0.39
C SER A 177 -7.45 -12.14 -0.81
N ASP A 178 -7.51 -13.32 -0.14
CA ASP A 178 -7.68 -13.97 1.20
C ASP A 178 -9.03 -13.96 1.96
N GLU A 179 -9.59 -15.17 2.20
CA GLU A 179 -10.79 -15.51 3.01
C GLU A 179 -10.83 -17.01 3.44
N PHE A 180 -11.79 -17.33 4.33
CA PHE A 180 -12.06 -18.56 5.09
C PHE A 180 -11.11 -18.85 6.26
N LEU A 181 -11.57 -18.97 7.53
CA LEU A 181 -12.86 -18.68 8.23
C LEU A 181 -12.53 -18.70 9.76
N SER A 182 -13.30 -18.21 10.74
CA SER A 182 -14.64 -17.59 10.87
C SER A 182 -14.61 -16.69 12.13
N GLY A 183 -15.44 -15.67 12.36
CA GLY A 183 -16.57 -15.12 11.59
C GLY A 183 -17.84 -15.07 12.45
N GLY A 184 -18.29 -13.87 12.86
CA GLY A 184 -19.46 -13.64 13.72
C GLY A 184 -20.11 -12.26 13.54
N ALA A 185 -21.24 -12.21 12.83
CA ALA A 185 -22.22 -11.12 12.68
C ALA A 185 -21.69 -9.66 12.50
N GLY A 186 -21.63 -9.15 11.25
CA GLY A 186 -21.21 -7.75 11.00
C GLY A 186 -21.46 -7.08 9.63
N ALA A 187 -22.13 -7.73 8.67
CA ALA A 187 -22.60 -7.18 7.37
C ALA A 187 -21.60 -6.46 6.41
N LEU A 188 -21.36 -7.11 5.25
CA LEU A 188 -21.01 -6.52 3.92
C LEU A 188 -19.74 -5.63 3.85
N VAL A 189 -18.69 -5.96 3.09
CA VAL A 189 -18.66 -6.04 1.61
C VAL A 189 -17.85 -7.26 1.14
N GLY A 190 -18.28 -7.89 0.04
CA GLY A 190 -17.53 -8.98 -0.59
C GLY A 190 -16.46 -8.46 -1.54
N GLY A 191 -15.21 -8.89 -1.34
CA GLY A 191 -14.13 -8.76 -2.31
C GLY A 191 -13.55 -10.13 -2.64
N TYR A 192 -13.46 -10.44 -3.93
CA TYR A 192 -12.59 -11.46 -4.57
C TYR A 192 -12.87 -12.94 -4.28
N GLY A 193 -12.51 -13.80 -5.24
CA GLY A 193 -12.54 -15.27 -5.10
C GLY A 193 -11.35 -15.74 -4.27
N LYS A 194 -11.63 -16.28 -3.08
CA LYS A 194 -10.64 -16.44 -2.01
C LYS A 194 -10.91 -17.68 -1.18
N SER A 195 -9.97 -18.60 -1.15
CA SER A 195 -10.07 -19.82 -0.35
C SER A 195 -8.70 -20.24 0.18
N LEU A 196 -8.70 -21.04 1.24
CA LEU A 196 -7.49 -21.73 1.72
C LEU A 196 -6.78 -22.47 0.57
N SER A 197 -7.51 -23.03 -0.39
CA SER A 197 -6.91 -23.72 -1.55
C SER A 197 -6.12 -22.80 -2.50
N GLU A 198 -6.40 -21.49 -2.48
CA GLU A 198 -5.72 -20.47 -3.29
C GLU A 198 -4.49 -19.96 -2.54
N TYR A 199 -4.64 -19.63 -1.25
CA TYR A 199 -3.52 -19.35 -0.35
C TYR A 199 -2.45 -20.46 -0.41
N GLU A 200 -2.86 -21.72 -0.27
CA GLU A 200 -1.96 -22.87 -0.26
C GLU A 200 -1.22 -23.12 -1.59
N ARG A 201 -1.78 -22.66 -2.72
CA ARG A 201 -1.13 -22.68 -4.04
C ARG A 201 -0.21 -21.49 -4.28
N ALA A 202 -0.51 -20.35 -3.65
CA ALA A 202 0.19 -19.09 -3.84
C ALA A 202 1.54 -19.03 -3.11
N ILE A 203 1.65 -19.65 -1.92
CA ILE A 203 2.90 -19.68 -1.14
C ILE A 203 3.74 -20.95 -1.36
N LYS A 204 5.05 -20.78 -1.57
CA LYS A 204 6.00 -21.90 -1.50
C LYS A 204 6.21 -22.34 -0.05
N ARG A 205 5.58 -23.46 0.32
CA ARG A 205 5.72 -24.12 1.61
C ARG A 205 7.05 -24.86 1.76
N LEU A 206 7.47 -25.07 3.01
CA LEU A 206 8.67 -25.83 3.39
C LEU A 206 8.28 -27.19 4.00
N PRO A 207 8.81 -28.32 3.53
CA PRO A 207 8.62 -29.63 4.15
C PRO A 207 9.10 -29.66 5.61
N ALA A 208 8.41 -30.42 6.46
CA ALA A 208 8.70 -30.49 7.90
C ALA A 208 10.12 -31.00 8.23
N ALA A 209 10.71 -31.82 7.36
CA ALA A 209 12.08 -32.31 7.51
C ALA A 209 13.13 -31.19 7.43
N ASP A 210 12.85 -30.13 6.66
CA ASP A 210 13.80 -29.04 6.39
C ASP A 210 13.72 -27.91 7.43
N TRP A 211 12.73 -27.95 8.33
CA TRP A 211 12.45 -26.88 9.31
C TRP A 211 13.64 -26.54 10.21
N THR A 212 14.49 -27.52 10.52
CA THR A 212 15.72 -27.35 11.33
C THR A 212 16.69 -26.33 10.72
N ALA A 213 16.77 -26.24 9.39
CA ALA A 213 17.61 -25.25 8.69
C ALA A 213 17.10 -23.80 8.86
N PHE A 214 15.83 -23.65 9.24
CA PHE A 214 15.16 -22.36 9.44
C PHE A 214 14.67 -22.20 10.89
N ALA A 215 15.36 -22.83 11.85
CA ALA A 215 15.15 -22.60 13.26
C ALA A 215 15.70 -21.22 13.71
N ALA A 216 15.16 -20.68 14.80
CA ALA A 216 15.79 -19.59 15.54
C ALA A 216 17.16 -20.02 16.12
N SER A 217 18.03 -19.05 16.44
CA SER A 217 19.32 -19.28 17.09
C SER A 217 19.54 -18.34 18.27
N ARG A 218 20.41 -18.73 19.21
CA ARG A 218 20.92 -17.86 20.28
C ARG A 218 21.72 -16.65 19.76
N GLN A 219 22.10 -16.67 18.48
CA GLN A 219 22.81 -15.58 17.80
C GLN A 219 21.89 -14.90 16.77
N ALA A 220 21.58 -13.61 16.95
CA ALA A 220 20.73 -12.84 16.04
C ALA A 220 21.23 -12.85 14.58
N ALA A 221 22.56 -12.82 14.39
CA ALA A 221 23.19 -12.89 13.07
C ALA A 221 22.92 -14.23 12.34
N GLU A 222 22.80 -15.33 13.08
CA GLU A 222 22.52 -16.64 12.50
C GLU A 222 21.03 -16.77 12.13
N THR A 223 20.12 -16.30 12.99
CA THR A 223 18.69 -16.17 12.62
C THR A 223 18.53 -15.30 11.38
N LEU A 224 19.21 -14.15 11.32
CA LEU A 224 19.20 -13.24 10.17
C LEU A 224 19.70 -13.93 8.89
N GLN A 225 20.78 -14.71 8.96
CA GLN A 225 21.30 -15.46 7.81
C GLN A 225 20.30 -16.52 7.32
N ARG A 226 19.69 -17.29 8.23
CA ARG A 226 18.65 -18.29 7.91
C ARG A 226 17.39 -17.64 7.31
N TYR A 227 17.01 -16.46 7.81
CA TYR A 227 15.91 -15.66 7.26
C TYR A 227 16.21 -15.17 5.84
N LEU A 228 17.37 -14.57 5.59
CA LEU A 228 17.78 -14.13 4.25
C LEU A 228 17.83 -15.30 3.26
N LEU A 229 18.32 -16.47 3.69
CA LEU A 229 18.29 -17.70 2.89
C LEU A 229 16.85 -18.15 2.58
N SER A 230 15.91 -18.01 3.51
CA SER A 230 14.49 -18.35 3.25
C SER A 230 13.90 -17.49 2.13
N LEU A 231 14.22 -16.19 2.11
CA LEU A 231 13.82 -15.26 1.07
C LEU A 231 14.48 -15.60 -0.28
N GLN A 232 15.79 -15.89 -0.28
CA GLN A 232 16.56 -16.28 -1.47
C GLN A 232 16.01 -17.56 -2.14
N LEU A 233 15.58 -18.53 -1.33
CA LEU A 233 14.96 -19.77 -1.79
C LEU A 233 13.48 -19.62 -2.15
N GLY A 234 12.91 -18.42 -2.01
CA GLY A 234 11.52 -18.10 -2.33
C GLY A 234 10.52 -18.69 -1.33
N ILE A 235 10.90 -18.96 -0.07
CA ILE A 235 10.06 -19.68 0.89
C ILE A 235 9.07 -18.73 1.55
N GLY A 236 7.81 -18.81 1.10
CA GLY A 236 6.69 -18.01 1.60
C GLY A 236 6.03 -18.53 2.87
N ASP A 237 6.40 -19.72 3.33
CA ASP A 237 5.72 -20.42 4.44
C ASP A 237 5.60 -19.54 5.71
N PRO A 238 4.39 -19.38 6.29
CA PRO A 238 4.20 -18.74 7.59
C PRO A 238 4.70 -19.60 8.75
N ARG A 239 4.94 -20.90 8.57
CA ARG A 239 5.25 -21.84 9.67
C ARG A 239 6.74 -21.95 10.00
N LEU A 240 7.61 -21.15 9.37
CA LEU A 240 9.07 -21.21 9.60
C LEU A 240 9.41 -21.01 11.08
N PRO A 241 10.17 -21.90 11.73
CA PRO A 241 10.37 -21.83 13.18
C PRO A 241 11.16 -20.59 13.66
N LEU A 242 11.89 -19.90 12.78
CA LEU A 242 12.56 -18.62 13.07
C LEU A 242 11.64 -17.40 13.16
N LEU A 243 10.35 -17.51 12.85
CA LEU A 243 9.38 -16.41 12.89
C LEU A 243 8.73 -16.29 14.27
N THR A 244 8.53 -15.06 14.76
CA THR A 244 7.57 -14.82 15.85
C THR A 244 6.17 -15.24 15.43
N ASP A 245 5.33 -15.73 16.34
CA ASP A 245 3.96 -16.16 16.01
C ASP A 245 3.14 -15.06 15.31
N GLY A 246 3.36 -13.81 15.71
CA GLY A 246 2.86 -12.61 15.03
C GLY A 246 3.31 -12.47 13.57
N SER A 247 4.57 -12.78 13.26
CA SER A 247 5.08 -12.85 11.87
C SER A 247 4.50 -14.01 11.06
N ARG A 248 4.08 -15.09 11.72
CA ARG A 248 3.35 -16.20 11.07
C ARG A 248 1.97 -15.73 10.63
N ILE A 249 1.27 -15.02 11.51
CA ILE A 249 -0.02 -14.38 11.19
C ILE A 249 0.18 -13.33 10.09
N PHE A 250 1.21 -12.50 10.15
CA PHE A 250 1.50 -11.51 9.11
C PHE A 250 1.73 -12.14 7.72
N ARG A 251 2.41 -13.29 7.63
CA ARG A 251 2.53 -14.07 6.39
C ARG A 251 1.26 -14.83 5.99
N ALA A 252 0.35 -15.06 6.93
CA ALA A 252 -0.96 -15.65 6.68
C ALA A 252 -1.96 -14.62 6.12
N ILE A 253 -1.87 -13.35 6.54
CA ILE A 253 -2.73 -12.26 6.04
C ILE A 253 -2.06 -11.42 4.94
N VAL A 254 -0.76 -11.59 4.72
CA VAL A 254 0.02 -11.05 3.59
C VAL A 254 0.84 -12.18 2.95
N PRO A 255 0.21 -13.12 2.22
CA PRO A 255 0.91 -14.11 1.42
C PRO A 255 1.85 -13.47 0.39
N ARG A 256 2.97 -14.17 0.13
CA ARG A 256 4.01 -13.73 -0.82
C ARG A 256 4.54 -14.94 -1.56
N ASP A 257 4.46 -14.90 -2.88
CA ASP A 257 4.93 -15.93 -3.79
C ASP A 257 6.46 -16.07 -3.75
N GLY A 258 6.97 -17.17 -4.31
CA GLY A 258 8.42 -17.38 -4.40
C GLY A 258 9.15 -16.25 -5.11
N ALA A 259 8.57 -15.65 -6.15
CA ALA A 259 9.19 -14.53 -6.85
C ALA A 259 9.17 -13.22 -6.03
N GLN A 260 8.15 -12.95 -5.19
CA GLN A 260 8.26 -11.84 -4.24
C GLN A 260 9.32 -12.10 -3.20
N GLN A 261 9.32 -13.27 -2.55
CA GLN A 261 10.29 -13.54 -1.48
C GLN A 261 11.73 -13.38 -2.01
N GLN A 262 11.98 -13.80 -3.26
CA GLN A 262 13.22 -13.54 -3.98
C GLN A 262 13.46 -12.06 -4.32
N ARG A 263 12.43 -11.29 -4.68
CA ARG A 263 12.52 -9.83 -4.87
C ARG A 263 12.86 -9.10 -3.57
N ILE A 264 12.27 -9.50 -2.43
CA ILE A 264 12.59 -8.95 -1.10
C ILE A 264 14.06 -9.28 -0.74
N PHE A 265 14.51 -10.52 -1.00
CA PHE A 265 15.93 -10.89 -0.87
C PHE A 265 16.83 -9.98 -1.72
N GLN A 266 16.48 -9.72 -2.99
CA GLN A 266 17.28 -8.86 -3.86
C GLN A 266 17.48 -7.45 -3.29
N TYR A 267 16.43 -6.82 -2.74
CA TYR A 267 16.57 -5.51 -2.08
C TYR A 267 17.43 -5.54 -0.81
N LEU A 268 17.24 -6.55 0.04
CA LEU A 268 18.07 -6.73 1.26
C LEU A 268 19.53 -6.99 0.90
N ASN A 269 19.77 -7.85 -0.09
CA ASN A 269 21.11 -8.20 -0.57
C ASN A 269 21.82 -7.00 -1.22
N ALA A 270 21.12 -6.21 -2.06
CA ALA A 270 21.66 -4.96 -2.61
C ALA A 270 22.00 -3.95 -1.50
N SER A 271 21.31 -4.02 -0.36
CA SER A 271 21.48 -3.15 0.82
C SER A 271 22.53 -3.65 1.83
N THR A 272 23.27 -4.72 1.51
CA THR A 272 24.37 -5.23 2.35
C THR A 272 25.59 -4.31 2.37
N PRO A 273 26.43 -4.32 3.43
CA PRO A 273 26.29 -5.12 4.65
C PRO A 273 25.13 -4.64 5.53
N LEU A 274 24.44 -5.57 6.19
CA LEU A 274 23.44 -5.25 7.21
C LEU A 274 24.16 -5.13 8.57
N ARG A 275 24.09 -3.97 9.22
CA ARG A 275 24.68 -3.74 10.55
C ARG A 275 23.64 -4.09 11.62
N LEU A 276 23.97 -5.05 12.48
CA LEU A 276 23.16 -5.32 13.68
C LEU A 276 23.40 -4.24 14.75
N VAL A 277 22.31 -3.66 15.26
CA VAL A 277 22.28 -2.89 16.51
C VAL A 277 21.25 -3.52 17.46
N TYR A 278 21.42 -3.31 18.77
CA TYR A 278 20.62 -3.96 19.82
C TYR A 278 19.99 -2.92 20.75
N SER A 279 18.81 -3.25 21.28
CA SER A 279 18.10 -2.45 22.29
C SER A 279 17.19 -3.36 23.11
N GLY A 280 17.60 -3.67 24.35
CA GLY A 280 16.93 -4.67 25.20
C GLY A 280 16.82 -6.03 24.50
N ASP A 281 15.62 -6.60 24.50
CA ASP A 281 15.30 -7.86 23.81
C ASP A 281 14.94 -7.68 22.32
N LEU A 282 15.33 -6.55 21.71
CA LEU A 282 15.22 -6.33 20.26
C LEU A 282 16.60 -6.13 19.61
N ALA A 283 16.71 -6.58 18.37
CA ALA A 283 17.83 -6.30 17.48
C ALA A 283 17.30 -5.80 16.13
N LEU A 284 18.11 -5.02 15.44
CA LEU A 284 17.76 -4.40 14.16
C LEU A 284 18.90 -4.62 13.18
N ALA A 285 18.62 -5.32 12.07
CA ALA A 285 19.54 -5.47 10.96
C ALA A 285 19.35 -4.28 10.01
N VAL A 286 20.19 -3.26 10.19
CA VAL A 286 20.09 -1.96 9.52
C VAL A 286 20.79 -2.05 8.15
N PRO A 287 20.14 -1.69 7.03
CA PRO A 287 20.80 -1.59 5.73
C PRO A 287 21.89 -0.51 5.72
N LYS A 288 22.85 -0.60 4.79
CA LYS A 288 23.77 0.53 4.53
C LYS A 288 22.99 1.79 4.12
N ALA A 289 23.57 2.97 4.34
CA ALA A 289 23.02 4.23 3.83
C ALA A 289 22.76 4.15 2.31
N GLY A 290 21.58 4.60 1.85
CA GLY A 290 21.14 4.45 0.45
C GLY A 290 20.70 3.04 0.05
N GLY A 291 20.80 2.04 0.93
CA GLY A 291 20.26 0.70 0.72
C GLY A 291 18.73 0.68 0.84
N SER A 292 18.04 0.45 -0.28
CA SER A 292 16.58 0.63 -0.37
C SER A 292 15.78 -0.55 0.21
N ASN A 293 15.63 -0.59 1.54
CA ASN A 293 14.60 -1.40 2.20
C ASN A 293 14.27 -0.90 3.62
N LEU A 294 13.20 -1.43 4.22
CA LEU A 294 13.01 -1.40 5.67
C LEU A 294 14.08 -2.27 6.36
N PRO A 295 14.50 -1.93 7.58
CA PRO A 295 15.38 -2.78 8.38
C PRO A 295 14.64 -4.02 8.91
N ILE A 296 15.35 -5.12 9.11
CA ILE A 296 14.75 -6.35 9.68
C ILE A 296 14.82 -6.26 11.21
N VAL A 297 13.66 -6.36 11.88
CA VAL A 297 13.60 -6.47 13.34
C VAL A 297 13.73 -7.95 13.73
N LEU A 298 14.55 -8.21 14.75
CA LEU A 298 14.60 -9.47 15.46
C LEU A 298 14.25 -9.24 16.93
N ARG A 299 13.68 -10.25 17.57
CA ARG A 299 13.23 -10.23 18.96
C ARG A 299 13.75 -11.44 19.71
N ARG A 300 14.19 -11.24 20.93
CA ARG A 300 14.72 -12.27 21.80
C ARG A 300 13.59 -12.92 22.60
N GLY A 301 13.62 -14.24 22.71
CA GLY A 301 12.79 -14.99 23.62
C GLY A 301 13.41 -15.16 25.01
N THR A 302 12.58 -15.51 25.99
CA THR A 302 12.98 -15.95 27.34
C THR A 302 13.75 -17.26 27.31
N ASP A 303 13.61 -18.05 26.24
CA ASP A 303 14.45 -19.19 25.85
C ASP A 303 15.86 -18.81 25.34
N HIS A 304 16.12 -17.50 25.24
CA HIS A 304 17.33 -16.86 24.72
C HIS A 304 17.59 -17.05 23.23
N LEU A 305 16.60 -17.49 22.44
CA LEU A 305 16.65 -17.53 20.99
C LEU A 305 16.24 -16.18 20.38
N TRP A 306 16.71 -15.90 19.17
CA TRP A 306 16.31 -14.73 18.38
C TRP A 306 15.39 -15.16 17.25
N TYR A 307 14.22 -14.54 17.20
CA TYR A 307 13.17 -14.70 16.20
C TYR A 307 13.12 -13.46 15.30
N VAL A 308 12.64 -13.60 14.06
CA VAL A 308 12.32 -12.46 13.19
C VAL A 308 10.91 -11.97 13.51
N ASP A 309 10.78 -10.65 13.73
CA ASP A 309 9.54 -9.96 14.03
C ASP A 309 9.20 -9.03 12.83
N GLU A 310 8.70 -9.62 11.74
CA GLU A 310 8.34 -8.90 10.51
C GLU A 310 7.35 -7.74 10.77
N PRO A 311 6.29 -7.89 11.60
CA PRO A 311 5.37 -6.80 11.96
C PRO A 311 6.06 -5.55 12.51
N LYS A 312 7.13 -5.70 13.30
CA LYS A 312 7.86 -4.54 13.84
C LYS A 312 8.63 -3.77 12.78
N ALA A 313 9.01 -4.38 11.64
CA ALA A 313 9.60 -3.62 10.54
C ALA A 313 8.62 -2.58 9.95
N TRP A 314 7.32 -2.90 9.90
CA TRP A 314 6.26 -2.05 9.31
C TRP A 314 5.59 -1.11 10.31
N THR A 315 5.59 -1.46 11.59
CA THR A 315 5.02 -0.60 12.65
C THR A 315 6.02 0.36 13.25
N TYR A 316 7.31 0.03 13.32
CA TYR A 316 8.33 0.93 13.87
C TYR A 316 8.94 1.90 12.84
N PHE A 317 8.86 1.56 11.55
CA PHE A 317 9.51 2.30 10.46
C PHE A 317 8.56 2.45 9.26
N HIS A 318 8.89 3.36 8.35
CA HIS A 318 8.21 3.53 7.06
C HIS A 318 9.26 3.90 6.01
N ARG A 319 9.04 3.54 4.73
CA ARG A 319 9.91 3.96 3.62
C ARG A 319 9.04 4.48 2.48
N PHE A 320 8.84 5.80 2.47
CA PHE A 320 8.10 6.53 1.44
C PHE A 320 8.59 6.17 0.04
N GLU A 321 7.68 6.06 -0.94
CA GLU A 321 7.99 5.60 -2.30
C GLU A 321 9.02 6.47 -3.05
N ASN A 322 9.15 7.74 -2.66
CA ASN A 322 10.12 8.69 -3.19
C ASN A 322 11.50 8.62 -2.51
N SER A 323 11.69 7.75 -1.52
CA SER A 323 12.92 7.59 -0.74
C SER A 323 13.48 6.17 -0.83
N VAL A 324 14.81 6.07 -0.85
CA VAL A 324 15.51 4.79 -0.58
C VAL A 324 15.69 4.54 0.91
N ASN A 325 15.84 5.60 1.72
CA ASN A 325 16.04 5.47 3.16
C ASN A 325 14.70 5.32 3.88
N PHE A 326 14.68 4.51 4.93
CA PHE A 326 13.55 4.42 5.85
C PHE A 326 13.60 5.54 6.89
N THR A 327 12.44 5.91 7.42
CA THR A 327 12.25 6.87 8.50
C THR A 327 11.59 6.17 9.69
N VAL A 328 11.87 6.63 10.90
CA VAL A 328 11.30 6.07 12.13
C VAL A 328 9.89 6.62 12.38
N LYS A 329 8.91 5.76 12.72
CA LYS A 329 7.52 6.20 12.94
C LYS A 329 7.31 6.99 14.23
N TYR A 330 7.91 6.59 15.36
CA TYR A 330 7.63 7.15 16.69
C TYR A 330 8.88 7.65 17.42
N ALA A 331 8.75 8.67 18.29
CA ALA A 331 9.87 9.25 19.04
C ALA A 331 10.40 8.37 20.19
N ASP A 332 9.57 7.47 20.72
CA ASP A 332 9.88 6.50 21.77
C ASP A 332 10.42 5.15 21.24
N ASN A 333 10.55 5.01 19.91
CA ASN A 333 11.05 3.78 19.29
C ASN A 333 12.44 3.41 19.85
N PRO A 334 12.65 2.15 20.27
CA PRO A 334 13.82 1.72 21.04
C PRO A 334 15.16 1.79 20.30
N PHE A 335 15.17 2.11 19.00
CA PHE A 335 16.39 2.25 18.18
C PHE A 335 16.71 3.69 17.78
N VAL A 336 15.90 4.70 18.14
CA VAL A 336 16.06 6.09 17.68
C VAL A 336 17.46 6.66 17.98
N SER A 337 17.97 6.46 19.20
CA SER A 337 19.28 6.97 19.61
C SER A 337 20.40 6.31 18.80
N GLN A 338 20.41 4.97 18.75
CA GLN A 338 21.42 4.18 18.02
C GLN A 338 21.40 4.50 16.52
N LEU A 339 20.22 4.67 15.90
CA LEU A 339 20.10 5.01 14.49
C LEU A 339 20.59 6.44 14.19
N ARG A 340 20.42 7.39 15.12
CA ARG A 340 20.99 8.74 15.02
C ARG A 340 22.51 8.73 15.15
N GLU A 341 23.07 7.88 16.01
CA GLU A 341 24.53 7.64 16.10
C GLU A 341 25.12 7.03 14.82
N LEU A 342 24.32 6.31 14.02
CA LEU A 342 24.74 5.84 12.69
C LEU A 342 24.74 6.93 11.60
N ALA A 343 24.25 8.14 11.89
CA ALA A 343 24.13 9.26 10.95
C ALA A 343 23.46 8.88 9.61
N LEU A 344 22.43 8.03 9.67
CA LEU A 344 21.68 7.60 8.49
C LEU A 344 20.70 8.69 8.03
N PRO A 345 20.62 9.03 6.72
CA PRO A 345 19.72 10.08 6.24
C PRO A 345 18.25 9.69 6.43
N GLY A 346 17.42 10.61 6.93
CA GLY A 346 15.98 10.38 7.17
C GLY A 346 15.65 9.86 8.57
N ILE A 347 16.59 9.95 9.52
CA ILE A 347 16.48 9.54 10.93
C ILE A 347 16.52 10.76 11.88
N GLU A 348 16.76 11.96 11.34
CA GLU A 348 16.79 13.23 12.07
C GLU A 348 15.45 13.49 12.77
N GLN A 349 14.35 13.22 12.06
CA GLN A 349 12.97 13.38 12.53
C GLN A 349 12.23 12.04 12.53
N THR A 350 11.22 11.91 13.40
CA THR A 350 10.34 10.75 13.53
C THR A 350 8.93 11.16 13.11
N ILE A 351 8.24 10.37 12.28
CA ILE A 351 6.99 10.76 11.60
C ILE A 351 5.94 11.28 12.60
N TYR A 352 5.44 10.44 13.49
CA TYR A 352 4.38 10.79 14.44
C TYR A 352 4.89 11.50 15.70
N GLY A 353 6.20 11.72 15.81
CA GLY A 353 6.81 12.39 16.96
C GLY A 353 6.42 11.74 18.28
N SER A 354 6.00 12.57 19.25
CA SER A 354 5.46 12.15 20.55
C SER A 354 3.93 12.20 20.61
N HIS A 355 3.23 12.28 19.48
CA HIS A 355 1.77 12.39 19.45
C HIS A 355 1.03 11.10 19.83
N VAL A 356 1.70 9.97 19.63
CA VAL A 356 1.24 8.62 19.95
C VAL A 356 2.47 7.77 20.23
N ALA A 357 2.41 6.97 21.30
CA ALA A 357 3.51 6.10 21.71
C ALA A 357 3.43 4.70 21.07
N THR A 358 4.50 3.93 21.19
CA THR A 358 4.48 2.48 21.02
C THR A 358 3.89 1.79 22.27
N PRO A 359 3.17 0.67 22.12
CA PRO A 359 2.75 -0.14 23.27
C PRO A 359 3.96 -0.82 23.92
N ALA A 360 3.84 -1.15 25.21
CA ALA A 360 4.89 -1.88 25.92
C ALA A 360 5.16 -3.25 25.28
N LEU A 361 6.43 -3.52 24.96
CA LEU A 361 6.88 -4.77 24.33
C LEU A 361 6.60 -5.98 25.25
N PRO A 362 5.78 -6.97 24.83
CA PRO A 362 5.59 -8.19 25.62
C PRO A 362 6.86 -9.04 25.68
N GLN A 363 7.08 -9.74 26.80
CA GLN A 363 8.04 -10.85 26.82
C GLN A 363 7.58 -11.94 25.84
N TYR A 364 8.54 -12.57 25.15
CA TYR A 364 8.31 -13.57 24.12
C TYR A 364 9.00 -14.90 24.51
N PRO A 365 8.52 -16.08 24.07
CA PRO A 365 7.21 -16.33 23.48
C PRO A 365 6.07 -16.11 24.49
N PHE A 366 4.89 -15.80 23.97
CA PHE A 366 3.63 -15.75 24.71
C PHE A 366 2.51 -16.25 23.78
N ASP A 367 1.43 -16.79 24.34
CA ASP A 367 0.29 -17.25 23.54
C ASP A 367 -0.48 -16.03 23.01
N LEU A 368 -0.21 -15.69 21.75
CA LEU A 368 -0.81 -14.56 21.05
C LEU A 368 -2.32 -14.76 20.82
N GLY A 369 -2.77 -16.01 20.61
CA GLY A 369 -4.19 -16.33 20.43
C GLY A 369 -4.97 -16.13 21.73
N LYS A 370 -4.47 -16.71 22.82
CA LYS A 370 -5.02 -16.50 24.17
C LYS A 370 -4.96 -15.03 24.60
N ARG A 371 -3.93 -14.28 24.21
CA ARG A 371 -3.84 -12.85 24.55
C ARG A 371 -4.86 -11.99 23.79
N VAL A 372 -5.22 -12.37 22.56
CA VAL A 372 -6.37 -11.81 21.84
C VAL A 372 -7.68 -12.16 22.55
N GLU A 373 -7.89 -13.44 22.90
CA GLU A 373 -9.09 -13.92 23.60
C GLU A 373 -9.32 -13.18 24.94
N GLU A 374 -8.30 -13.10 25.81
CA GLU A 374 -8.34 -12.37 27.08
C GLU A 374 -8.82 -10.93 26.93
N LEU A 375 -8.28 -10.22 25.94
CA LEU A 375 -8.64 -8.83 25.67
C LEU A 375 -10.01 -8.69 25.02
N GLN A 376 -10.44 -9.65 24.19
CA GLN A 376 -11.80 -9.69 23.62
C GLN A 376 -12.86 -9.93 24.72
N VAL A 377 -12.59 -10.83 25.67
CA VAL A 377 -13.44 -11.03 26.86
C VAL A 377 -13.51 -9.73 27.68
N GLN A 378 -12.36 -9.12 28.00
CA GLN A 378 -12.32 -7.84 28.72
C GLN A 378 -13.08 -6.72 27.97
N ALA A 379 -13.02 -6.68 26.63
CA ALA A 379 -13.74 -5.70 25.82
C ALA A 379 -15.27 -5.93 25.77
N ALA A 380 -15.71 -7.18 26.00
CA ALA A 380 -17.12 -7.55 26.12
C ALA A 380 -17.67 -7.29 27.54
N GLU A 381 -16.89 -7.58 28.58
CA GLU A 381 -17.21 -7.24 29.99
C GLU A 381 -17.20 -5.72 30.24
N HIS A 382 -16.38 -4.97 29.50
CA HIS A 382 -16.28 -3.52 29.57
C HIS A 382 -16.63 -2.88 28.21
N PRO A 383 -17.92 -2.90 27.79
CA PRO A 383 -18.36 -2.45 26.47
C PRO A 383 -18.27 -0.93 26.25
N ARG A 384 -17.88 -0.17 27.28
CA ARG A 384 -17.67 1.30 27.22
C ARG A 384 -16.24 1.73 27.55
N ASP A 385 -15.31 0.79 27.75
CA ASP A 385 -13.90 1.12 27.93
C ASP A 385 -13.22 1.30 26.55
N PRO A 386 -12.67 2.49 26.23
CA PRO A 386 -11.86 2.68 25.03
C PRO A 386 -10.44 2.10 25.16
N VAL A 387 -9.91 1.91 26.38
CA VAL A 387 -8.53 1.51 26.62
C VAL A 387 -8.31 0.05 26.22
N VAL A 388 -9.19 -0.88 26.63
CA VAL A 388 -9.13 -2.28 26.16
C VAL A 388 -9.27 -2.40 24.64
N ARG A 389 -10.03 -1.50 23.99
CA ARG A 389 -10.17 -1.46 22.53
C ARG A 389 -8.91 -0.97 21.84
N ALA A 390 -8.29 0.08 22.36
CA ALA A 390 -6.97 0.52 21.90
C ALA A 390 -5.90 -0.58 22.12
N ALA A 391 -5.95 -1.31 23.24
CA ALA A 391 -5.04 -2.42 23.53
C ALA A 391 -5.20 -3.61 22.56
N LEU A 392 -6.43 -3.93 22.12
CA LEU A 392 -6.67 -4.87 21.03
C LEU A 392 -6.09 -4.33 19.71
N GLY A 393 -6.38 -3.08 19.38
CA GLY A 393 -5.85 -2.44 18.17
C GLY A 393 -4.31 -2.42 18.13
N ASP A 394 -3.66 -2.14 19.26
CA ASP A 394 -2.20 -2.22 19.41
C ASP A 394 -1.67 -3.65 19.29
N LEU A 395 -2.39 -4.66 19.80
CA LEU A 395 -1.99 -6.06 19.65
C LEU A 395 -2.06 -6.51 18.17
N TYR A 396 -3.16 -6.22 17.48
CA TYR A 396 -3.29 -6.48 16.04
C TYR A 396 -2.25 -5.71 15.22
N LEU A 397 -1.92 -4.47 15.57
CA LEU A 397 -0.92 -3.69 14.86
C LEU A 397 0.52 -4.15 15.17
N PHE A 398 0.99 -4.03 16.41
CA PHE A 398 2.41 -4.17 16.75
C PHE A 398 2.91 -5.62 16.84
N GLU A 399 2.02 -6.58 17.11
CA GLU A 399 2.39 -8.00 17.13
C GLU A 399 2.06 -8.71 15.81
N MET A 400 1.00 -8.33 15.07
CA MET A 400 0.59 -9.03 13.83
C MET A 400 0.68 -8.19 12.54
N ASN A 401 0.79 -6.87 12.64
CA ASN A 401 0.56 -5.91 11.54
C ASN A 401 -0.73 -6.23 10.75
N TRP A 402 -1.79 -6.57 11.47
CA TRP A 402 -3.13 -6.83 10.95
C TRP A 402 -3.93 -5.52 10.93
N ILE A 403 -3.80 -4.78 9.84
CA ILE A 403 -4.23 -3.39 9.71
C ILE A 403 -5.76 -3.30 9.74
N THR A 404 -6.48 -4.19 9.06
CA THR A 404 -7.97 -4.17 9.05
C THR A 404 -8.57 -4.41 10.44
N GLN A 405 -8.04 -5.36 11.21
CA GLN A 405 -8.47 -5.59 12.59
C GLN A 405 -8.10 -4.41 13.51
N ALA A 406 -6.88 -3.87 13.38
CA ALA A 406 -6.45 -2.72 14.15
C ALA A 406 -7.36 -1.49 13.91
N ILE A 407 -7.77 -1.23 12.67
CA ILE A 407 -8.76 -0.18 12.32
C ILE A 407 -10.07 -0.42 13.07
N GLY A 408 -10.67 -1.62 12.97
CA GLY A 408 -11.97 -1.90 13.58
C GLY A 408 -11.99 -1.75 15.12
N TRP A 409 -10.88 -2.03 15.79
CA TRP A 409 -10.75 -1.82 17.24
C TRP A 409 -10.49 -0.35 17.61
N TYR A 410 -9.65 0.37 16.85
CA TYR A 410 -9.42 1.79 17.09
C TYR A 410 -10.60 2.69 16.68
N GLU A 411 -11.40 2.32 15.67
CA GLU A 411 -12.64 3.02 15.31
C GLU A 411 -13.64 2.97 16.49
N GLN A 412 -13.73 1.85 17.21
CA GLN A 412 -14.52 1.75 18.45
C GLN A 412 -13.94 2.57 19.60
N ALA A 413 -12.61 2.55 19.81
CA ALA A 413 -11.95 3.35 20.85
C ALA A 413 -12.21 4.86 20.62
N ARG A 414 -12.05 5.33 19.38
CA ARG A 414 -12.42 6.69 18.94
C ARG A 414 -13.93 6.96 19.11
N ALA A 415 -14.82 5.99 18.86
CA ALA A 415 -16.26 6.19 19.02
C ALA A 415 -16.67 6.42 20.49
N LEU A 416 -16.00 5.76 21.43
CA LEU A 416 -16.20 5.94 22.87
C LEU A 416 -15.50 7.20 23.42
N ALA A 417 -14.33 7.56 22.88
CA ALA A 417 -13.54 8.72 23.29
C ALA A 417 -13.20 9.63 22.08
N PRO A 418 -14.18 10.32 21.47
CA PRO A 418 -14.00 11.03 20.19
C PRO A 418 -13.11 12.28 20.27
N GLY A 419 -12.77 12.73 21.48
CA GLY A 419 -11.83 13.82 21.73
C GLY A 419 -10.40 13.37 22.04
N ASP A 420 -10.15 12.07 22.21
CA ASP A 420 -8.81 11.54 22.46
C ASP A 420 -7.96 11.62 21.19
N LEU A 421 -6.83 12.33 21.24
CA LEU A 421 -5.98 12.56 20.08
C LEU A 421 -5.09 11.35 19.77
N THR A 422 -4.77 10.49 20.74
CA THR A 422 -3.91 9.32 20.54
C THR A 422 -4.61 8.28 19.65
N TYR A 423 -5.91 8.06 19.84
CA TYR A 423 -6.70 7.19 18.96
C TYR A 423 -6.86 7.78 17.54
N ARG A 424 -6.98 9.11 17.43
CA ARG A 424 -7.03 9.83 16.15
C ARG A 424 -5.71 9.70 15.39
N TRP A 425 -4.57 9.84 16.07
CA TRP A 425 -3.25 9.66 15.49
C TRP A 425 -2.98 8.23 15.02
N ARG A 426 -3.37 7.20 15.81
CA ARG A 426 -3.22 5.81 15.37
C ARG A 426 -4.12 5.50 14.16
N LEU A 427 -5.35 6.00 14.15
CA LEU A 427 -6.22 5.85 12.98
C LEU A 427 -5.67 6.56 11.74
N MET A 428 -4.99 7.70 11.90
CA MET A 428 -4.32 8.36 10.77
C MET A 428 -3.19 7.50 10.17
N ASP A 429 -2.32 6.89 10.99
CA ASP A 429 -1.34 5.88 10.49
C ASP A 429 -2.07 4.71 9.83
N LEU A 430 -3.04 4.09 10.52
CA LEU A 430 -3.74 2.91 10.03
C LEU A 430 -4.47 3.16 8.68
N TYR A 431 -5.20 4.26 8.54
CA TYR A 431 -5.86 4.62 7.28
C TYR A 431 -4.85 4.94 6.16
N LEU A 432 -3.68 5.50 6.50
CA LEU A 432 -2.61 5.75 5.52
C LEU A 432 -2.01 4.45 4.99
N ASN A 433 -1.63 3.51 5.87
CA ASN A 433 -1.09 2.19 5.47
C ASN A 433 -2.18 1.24 4.90
N ALA A 434 -3.47 1.63 5.00
CA ALA A 434 -4.60 0.98 4.34
C ALA A 434 -5.11 1.75 3.11
N SER A 435 -4.43 2.82 2.68
CA SER A 435 -4.83 3.71 1.57
C SER A 435 -6.31 4.21 1.63
N GLN A 436 -6.92 4.27 2.83
CA GLN A 436 -8.25 4.86 3.08
C GLN A 436 -8.14 6.39 3.13
N ALA A 437 -7.77 6.99 1.99
CA ALA A 437 -7.35 8.38 1.87
C ALA A 437 -8.36 9.39 2.45
N GLU A 438 -9.67 9.17 2.24
CA GLU A 438 -10.71 10.05 2.78
C GLU A 438 -10.76 10.04 4.31
N LYS A 439 -10.70 8.85 4.92
CA LYS A 439 -10.66 8.73 6.39
C LYS A 439 -9.35 9.27 6.96
N CYS A 440 -8.22 9.02 6.30
CA CYS A 440 -6.91 9.59 6.66
C CYS A 440 -6.95 11.13 6.68
N LEU A 441 -7.47 11.75 5.61
CA LEU A 441 -7.67 13.20 5.52
C LEU A 441 -8.63 13.73 6.62
N ALA A 442 -9.68 12.98 6.95
CA ALA A 442 -10.64 13.38 7.98
C ALA A 442 -10.00 13.40 9.39
N GLU A 443 -9.19 12.39 9.74
CA GLU A 443 -8.47 12.41 11.02
C GLU A 443 -7.35 13.45 11.03
N LEU A 444 -6.58 13.57 9.94
CA LEU A 444 -5.51 14.56 9.83
C LEU A 444 -6.07 16.00 9.92
N LYS A 445 -7.27 16.25 9.37
CA LYS A 445 -8.01 17.51 9.60
C LYS A 445 -8.38 17.69 11.07
N PHE A 446 -8.98 16.68 11.69
CA PHE A 446 -9.42 16.77 13.10
C PHE A 446 -8.25 17.08 14.03
N LEU A 447 -7.09 16.46 13.79
CA LEU A 447 -5.84 16.73 14.51
C LEU A 447 -5.34 18.16 14.26
N ALA A 448 -5.30 18.61 13.00
CA ALA A 448 -4.92 19.95 12.60
C ALA A 448 -5.83 21.07 13.19
N ASP A 449 -7.14 20.82 13.29
CA ASP A 449 -8.12 21.72 13.89
C ASP A 449 -7.97 21.80 15.43
N ARG A 450 -7.59 20.68 16.09
CA ARG A 450 -7.53 20.56 17.56
C ARG A 450 -6.17 20.92 18.17
N SER A 451 -5.09 20.86 17.39
CA SER A 451 -3.74 21.23 17.80
C SER A 451 -3.25 22.48 17.05
N PRO A 452 -3.84 23.68 17.23
CA PRO A 452 -3.47 24.88 16.46
C PRO A 452 -2.02 25.36 16.72
N GLN A 453 -1.41 24.98 17.84
CA GLN A 453 0.02 25.24 18.09
C GLN A 453 0.94 24.33 17.24
N ASP A 454 0.46 23.17 16.82
CA ASP A 454 1.19 22.28 15.93
C ASP A 454 1.11 22.83 14.49
N ILE A 455 2.25 23.34 14.02
CA ILE A 455 2.41 23.82 12.64
C ILE A 455 2.65 22.65 11.68
N ALA A 456 3.29 21.56 12.13
CA ALA A 456 3.65 20.43 11.28
C ALA A 456 2.39 19.68 10.82
N THR A 457 1.49 19.30 11.73
CA THR A 457 0.25 18.59 11.39
C THR A 457 -0.70 19.45 10.55
N ARG A 458 -0.74 20.77 10.76
CA ARG A 458 -1.49 21.69 9.89
C ARG A 458 -0.89 21.76 8.48
N ASN A 459 0.42 21.84 8.35
CA ASN A 459 1.09 21.82 7.05
C ASN A 459 0.90 20.46 6.34
N TRP A 460 0.91 19.35 7.08
CA TRP A 460 0.59 18.02 6.55
C TRP A 460 -0.84 17.94 6.04
N TYR A 461 -1.83 18.41 6.82
CA TYR A 461 -3.22 18.45 6.36
C TYR A 461 -3.36 19.24 5.05
N VAL A 462 -2.74 20.42 4.96
CA VAL A 462 -2.77 21.24 3.74
C VAL A 462 -2.10 20.51 2.56
N ALA A 463 -0.91 19.96 2.74
CA ALA A 463 -0.17 19.29 1.66
C ALA A 463 -0.85 17.99 1.17
N TYR A 464 -1.34 17.15 2.08
CA TYR A 464 -2.13 15.97 1.72
C TYR A 464 -3.43 16.38 1.03
N LYS A 465 -4.14 17.39 1.56
CA LYS A 465 -5.35 17.89 0.94
C LYS A 465 -5.09 18.41 -0.48
N GLU A 466 -4.04 19.21 -0.69
CA GLU A 466 -3.70 19.71 -2.03
C GLU A 466 -3.37 18.57 -3.01
N ALA A 467 -2.68 17.51 -2.55
CA ALA A 467 -2.39 16.33 -3.38
C ALA A 467 -3.66 15.58 -3.83
N TYR A 468 -4.71 15.54 -2.99
CA TYR A 468 -5.97 14.84 -3.27
C TYR A 468 -7.05 15.72 -3.92
N ASP A 469 -7.17 17.00 -3.58
CA ASP A 469 -8.14 17.96 -4.13
C ASP A 469 -7.83 18.35 -5.59
N SER A 470 -6.57 18.22 -6.03
CA SER A 470 -6.10 18.84 -7.26
C SER A 470 -6.53 18.10 -8.54
N THR A 471 -7.71 18.50 -9.03
CA THR A 471 -8.38 18.21 -10.31
C THR A 471 -8.98 16.80 -10.49
N LEU A 472 -10.30 16.74 -10.30
CA LEU A 472 -11.24 16.22 -11.32
C LEU A 472 -11.06 16.98 -12.64
#